data_AF-V5HLZ2-F1
#
_entry.id   AF-V5HLZ2-F1
#
_cell.length_a   1.000
_cell.length_b   1.000
_cell.length_c   1.000
_cell.angle_alpha   90.00
_cell.angle_beta   90.00
_cell.angle_gamma   90.00
#
_symmetry.space_group_name_H-M   'P 1'
#
loop_
_entity.id
_entity.type
_entity.pdbx_description
1 polymer ?
#
loop_
_entity_poly.entity_id
_entity_poly.type
_entity_poly.pdbx_seq_one_letter_code
_entity_poly.pdbx_strand_id
1 'polypeptide(L)'
;GVPATIEVLPEVVTAVRGRVEVYVDGGVRRGTDVVKALALGPKAVFVGRPVLWALAYNGEEGVREMLEILRQELDRALALMGCASLDQLRPDMVVHQEHFSLP
;
A
#
# COMPACT_ATOMS: atom_id res chain seq x y z
N GLY A 1 -9.99 -2.78 20.23
CA GLY A 1 -9.87 -3.35 18.87
C GLY A 1 -8.53 -4.05 18.75
N VAL A 2 -8.25 -4.68 17.61
CA VAL A 2 -6.90 -5.16 17.25
C VAL A 2 -6.12 -4.03 16.54
N PRO A 3 -4.78 -4.10 16.45
CA PRO A 3 -3.99 -3.13 15.70
C PRO A 3 -4.40 -3.05 14.22
N ALA A 4 -4.09 -1.93 13.56
CA ALA A 4 -4.30 -1.81 12.12
C ALA A 4 -3.35 -2.73 11.34
N THR A 5 -3.78 -3.23 10.17
CA THR A 5 -2.98 -4.20 9.39
C THR A 5 -1.59 -3.68 9.04
N ILE A 6 -1.46 -2.39 8.72
CA ILE A 6 -0.17 -1.78 8.36
C ILE A 6 0.82 -1.74 9.54
N GLU A 7 0.33 -1.65 10.78
CA GLU A 7 1.16 -1.62 12.00
C GLU A 7 1.79 -2.98 12.29
N VAL A 8 1.07 -4.07 12.01
CA VAL A 8 1.55 -5.44 12.28
C VAL A 8 2.30 -6.07 11.11
N LEU A 9 2.21 -5.47 9.92
CA LEU A 9 2.84 -5.98 8.69
C LEU A 9 4.37 -6.19 8.83
N PRO A 10 5.16 -5.25 9.41
CA PRO A 10 6.60 -5.43 9.53
C PRO A 10 6.99 -6.67 10.35
N GLU A 11 6.25 -6.99 11.41
CA GLU A 11 6.48 -8.18 12.24
C GLU A 11 6.23 -9.46 11.46
N VAL A 12 5.16 -9.50 10.66
CA VAL A 12 4.83 -10.65 9.80
C VAL A 12 5.90 -10.86 8.73
N VAL A 13 6.30 -9.80 8.02
CA VAL A 13 7.36 -9.86 7.00
C VAL A 13 8.68 -10.35 7.61
N THR A 14 9.04 -9.83 8.79
CA THR A 14 10.24 -10.23 9.54
C THR A 14 10.17 -11.70 9.96
N ALA A 15 9.01 -12.19 10.39
CA ALA A 15 8.84 -13.59 10.77
C ALA A 15 8.89 -14.55 9.57
N VAL A 16 8.36 -14.13 8.42
CA VAL A 16 8.36 -14.95 7.19
C VAL A 16 9.78 -15.13 6.63
N ARG A 17 10.64 -14.11 6.72
CA ARG A 17 12.04 -14.16 6.24
C ARG A 17 12.16 -14.62 4.79
N GLY A 18 11.26 -14.14 3.92
CA GLY A 18 11.25 -14.48 2.50
C GLY A 18 10.98 -15.94 2.16
N ARG A 19 10.57 -16.78 3.13
CA ARG A 19 10.25 -18.20 2.89
C ARG A 19 9.04 -18.41 1.99
N VAL A 20 8.11 -17.45 2.01
CA VAL A 20 6.93 -17.37 1.15
C VAL A 20 6.63 -15.92 0.84
N GLU A 21 5.84 -15.67 -0.19
CA GLU A 21 5.33 -14.32 -0.48
C GLU A 21 4.36 -13.86 0.61
N VAL A 22 4.49 -12.60 1.00
CA VAL A 22 3.54 -11.93 1.91
C VAL A 22 2.67 -11.01 1.09
N TYR A 23 1.38 -10.99 1.37
CA TYR A 23 0.43 -10.07 0.78
C TYR A 23 -0.33 -9.36 1.89
N VAL A 24 -0.89 -8.19 1.62
CA VAL A 24 -1.60 -7.40 2.64
C VAL A 24 -2.86 -6.74 2.08
N ASP A 25 -3.88 -6.62 2.92
CA ASP A 25 -5.08 -5.84 2.64
C ASP A 25 -5.48 -5.01 3.86
N GLY A 26 -6.60 -4.29 3.77
CA GLY A 26 -7.10 -3.47 4.86
C GLY A 26 -6.63 -2.02 4.77
N GLY A 27 -7.57 -1.13 4.48
CA GLY A 27 -7.32 0.32 4.52
C GLY A 27 -6.64 0.96 3.30
N VAL A 28 -6.20 0.21 2.28
CA VAL A 28 -5.59 0.78 1.05
C VAL A 28 -6.60 1.61 0.26
N ARG A 29 -6.42 2.94 0.20
CA ARG A 29 -7.34 3.87 -0.52
C ARG A 29 -6.62 4.82 -1.47
N ARG A 30 -5.31 5.00 -1.31
CA ARG A 30 -4.49 5.90 -2.13
C ARG A 30 -3.24 5.19 -2.64
N GLY A 31 -2.65 5.70 -3.72
CA GLY A 31 -1.37 5.22 -4.24
C GLY A 31 -0.24 5.28 -3.20
N THR A 32 -0.25 6.27 -2.30
CA THR A 32 0.74 6.36 -1.20
C THR A 32 0.55 5.29 -0.13
N ASP A 33 -0.67 4.74 0.05
CA ASP A 33 -0.87 3.59 0.93
C ASP A 33 -0.23 2.33 0.33
N VAL A 34 -0.33 2.17 -0.99
CA VAL A 34 0.34 1.10 -1.74
C VAL A 34 1.86 1.21 -1.59
N VAL A 35 2.41 2.42 -1.81
CA VAL A 35 3.85 2.69 -1.63
C VAL A 35 4.32 2.30 -0.24
N LYS A 36 3.64 2.80 0.81
CA LYS A 36 4.02 2.49 2.20
C LYS A 36 3.97 1.00 2.48
N ALA A 37 2.90 0.32 2.06
CA ALA A 37 2.77 -1.11 2.25
C ALA A 37 3.92 -1.85 1.55
N LEU A 38 4.17 -1.61 0.25
CA LEU A 38 5.22 -2.30 -0.51
C LEU A 38 6.63 -2.02 0.04
N ALA A 39 6.90 -0.80 0.49
CA ALA A 39 8.16 -0.46 1.14
C ALA A 39 8.44 -1.30 2.40
N LEU A 40 7.40 -1.76 3.09
CA LEU A 40 7.49 -2.62 4.28
C LEU A 40 7.64 -4.12 3.95
N GLY A 41 7.72 -4.48 2.67
CA GLY A 41 8.11 -5.81 2.20
C GLY A 41 7.08 -6.83 1.70
N PRO A 42 5.74 -6.64 1.73
CA PRO A 42 4.82 -7.53 1.04
C PRO A 42 5.01 -7.42 -0.48
N LYS A 43 4.65 -8.49 -1.19
CA LYS A 43 4.71 -8.63 -2.65
C LYS A 43 3.68 -7.74 -3.36
N ALA A 44 2.47 -7.67 -2.82
CA ALA A 44 1.39 -6.85 -3.36
C ALA A 44 0.36 -6.52 -2.27
N VAL A 45 -0.51 -5.56 -2.60
CA VAL A 45 -1.67 -5.19 -1.79
C VAL A 45 -2.97 -5.59 -2.46
N PHE A 46 -4.00 -5.88 -1.67
CA PHE A 46 -5.36 -6.09 -2.16
C PHE A 46 -6.29 -4.93 -1.80
N VAL A 47 -7.27 -4.70 -2.65
CA VAL A 47 -8.26 -3.62 -2.51
C VAL A 47 -9.65 -4.22 -2.35
N GLY A 48 -10.25 -4.04 -1.17
CA GLY A 48 -11.59 -4.56 -0.86
C GLY A 48 -12.70 -3.54 -1.16
N ARG A 49 -13.14 -2.80 -0.13
CA ARG A 49 -14.27 -1.85 -0.21
C ARG A 49 -14.25 -0.90 -1.43
N PRO A 50 -13.11 -0.31 -1.86
CA PRO A 50 -13.11 0.55 -3.04
C PRO A 50 -13.59 -0.15 -4.32
N VAL A 51 -13.32 -1.45 -4.48
CA VAL A 51 -13.83 -2.23 -5.63
C VAL A 51 -15.35 -2.28 -5.59
N LEU A 52 -15.94 -2.54 -4.42
CA LEU A 52 -17.40 -2.59 -4.26
C LEU A 52 -18.06 -1.23 -4.46
N TRP A 53 -17.43 -0.14 -4.00
CA TRP A 53 -17.94 1.22 -4.20
C TRP A 53 -17.92 1.61 -5.68
N ALA A 54 -16.82 1.31 -6.36
CA ALA A 54 -16.66 1.58 -7.78
C ALA A 54 -17.64 0.76 -8.63
N LEU A 55 -17.85 -0.52 -8.26
CA LEU A 55 -18.84 -1.39 -8.87
C LEU A 55 -20.26 -0.85 -8.70
N ALA A 56 -20.60 -0.34 -7.51
CA ALA A 56 -21.91 0.27 -7.26
C ALA A 56 -22.09 1.61 -8.00
N TYR A 57 -21.01 2.36 -8.23
CA TYR A 57 -21.03 3.63 -8.94
C TYR A 57 -21.27 3.47 -10.45
N ASN A 58 -20.49 2.62 -11.12
CA ASN A 58 -20.55 2.49 -12.58
C ASN A 58 -20.16 1.09 -13.08
N GLY A 59 -20.53 0.04 -12.35
CA GLY A 59 -20.30 -1.34 -12.76
C GLY A 59 -18.82 -1.65 -13.00
N GLU A 60 -18.55 -2.46 -14.03
CA GLU A 60 -17.18 -2.82 -14.43
C GLU A 60 -16.34 -1.57 -14.76
N GLU A 61 -16.92 -0.58 -15.43
CA GLU A 61 -16.18 0.62 -15.83
C GLU A 61 -15.76 1.45 -14.62
N GLY A 62 -16.62 1.56 -13.61
CA GLY A 62 -16.24 2.18 -12.34
C GLY A 62 -15.05 1.47 -11.69
N VAL A 63 -15.04 0.14 -11.67
CA VAL A 63 -13.90 -0.63 -11.14
C VAL A 63 -12.62 -0.38 -11.94
N ARG A 64 -12.72 -0.33 -13.28
CA ARG A 64 -11.59 -0.01 -14.16
C ARG A 64 -11.04 1.39 -13.89
N GLU A 65 -11.90 2.39 -13.81
CA GLU A 65 -11.54 3.78 -13.45
C GLU A 65 -10.85 3.86 -12.09
N MET A 66 -11.38 3.17 -11.08
CA MET A 66 -10.82 3.15 -9.73
C MET A 66 -9.42 2.53 -9.68
N LEU A 67 -9.21 1.41 -10.39
CA LEU A 67 -7.89 0.79 -10.50
C LEU A 67 -6.91 1.70 -11.24
N GLU A 68 -7.35 2.40 -12.27
CA GLU A 68 -6.53 3.35 -13.02
C GLU A 68 -6.14 4.57 -12.17
N ILE A 69 -7.05 5.09 -11.35
CA ILE A 69 -6.74 6.15 -10.36
C ILE A 69 -5.66 5.69 -9.40
N LEU A 70 -5.81 4.49 -8.80
CA LEU A 70 -4.80 3.93 -7.89
C LEU A 70 -3.44 3.76 -8.58
N ARG A 71 -3.43 3.31 -9.83
CA ARG A 71 -2.22 3.16 -10.65
C ARG A 71 -1.53 4.52 -10.88
N GLN A 72 -2.29 5.53 -11.29
CA GLN A 72 -1.77 6.88 -11.52
C GLN A 72 -1.26 7.55 -10.23
N GLU A 73 -1.93 7.34 -9.10
CA GLU A 73 -1.46 7.82 -7.81
C GLU A 73 -0.17 7.13 -7.37
N LEU A 74 -0.03 5.82 -7.59
CA LEU A 74 1.20 5.07 -7.33
C LEU A 74 2.35 5.59 -8.20
N ASP A 75 2.15 5.73 -9.52
CA ASP A 75 3.14 6.27 -10.45
C ASP A 75 3.59 7.69 -10.03
N ARG A 76 2.63 8.54 -9.65
CA ARG A 76 2.92 9.90 -9.18
C ARG A 76 3.73 9.88 -7.88
N ALA A 77 3.39 9.00 -6.94
CA ALA A 77 4.11 8.88 -5.67
C ALA A 77 5.56 8.41 -5.90
N LEU A 78 5.77 7.41 -6.76
CA LEU A 78 7.11 6.93 -7.14
C LEU A 78 7.94 8.05 -7.78
N ALA A 79 7.36 8.78 -8.74
CA ALA A 79 8.03 9.90 -9.40
C ALA A 79 8.45 11.00 -8.42
N LEU A 80 7.58 11.36 -7.46
CA LEU A 80 7.87 12.37 -6.44
C LEU A 80 8.93 11.93 -5.43
N MET A 81 9.06 10.62 -5.19
CA MET A 81 10.12 10.05 -4.35
C MET A 81 11.42 9.78 -5.11
N GLY A 82 11.48 10.05 -6.41
CA GLY A 82 12.64 9.72 -7.25
C GLY A 82 12.86 8.22 -7.46
N CYS A 83 11.82 7.40 -7.28
CA CYS A 83 11.85 5.97 -7.52
C CYS A 83 11.37 5.67 -8.95
N ALA A 84 12.21 5.05 -9.76
CA ALA A 84 11.87 4.63 -11.12
C ALA A 84 11.06 3.33 -11.17
N SER A 85 11.08 2.55 -10.10
CA SER A 85 10.44 1.23 -10.02
C SER A 85 10.18 0.80 -8.58
N LEU A 86 9.31 -0.21 -8.40
CA LEU A 86 8.91 -0.70 -7.07
C LEU A 86 10.06 -1.34 -6.28
N ASP A 87 11.06 -1.92 -6.95
CA ASP A 87 12.25 -2.52 -6.31
C ASP A 87 13.20 -1.48 -5.68
N GLN A 88 12.98 -0.19 -5.96
CA GLN A 88 13.71 0.90 -5.31
C GLN A 88 13.10 1.31 -3.97
N LEU A 89 11.88 0.84 -3.66
CA LEU A 89 11.28 1.07 -2.35
C LEU A 89 12.10 0.40 -1.25
N ARG A 90 12.19 1.07 -0.11
CA ARG A 90 12.97 0.62 1.05
C ARG A 90 12.18 0.90 2.34
N PRO A 91 12.33 0.06 3.38
CA PRO A 91 11.60 0.26 4.64
C PRO A 91 11.87 1.60 5.33
N ASP A 92 13.05 2.19 5.16
CA ASP A 92 13.46 3.48 5.73
C ASP A 92 12.74 4.69 5.09
N MET A 93 12.04 4.49 3.97
CA MET A 93 11.16 5.50 3.37
C MET A 93 9.84 5.67 4.14
N VAL A 94 9.55 4.79 5.11
CA VAL A 94 8.34 4.81 5.92
C VAL A 94 8.72 4.99 7.38
N VAL A 95 8.16 6.01 8.02
CA VAL A 95 8.30 6.26 9.46
C VAL A 95 6.93 6.30 10.11
N HIS A 96 6.86 5.84 11.36
CA HIS A 96 5.67 6.03 12.18
C HIS A 96 5.44 7.52 12.41
N GLN A 97 4.18 7.97 12.48
CA GLN A 97 3.85 9.39 12.61
C GLN A 97 4.50 10.05 13.83
N GLU A 98 4.70 9.29 14.90
CA GLU A 98 5.38 9.74 16.12
C GLU A 98 6.81 10.24 15.88
N HIS A 99 7.47 9.79 14.80
CA HIS A 99 8.79 10.29 14.40
C HIS A 99 8.83 11.81 14.25
N PHE A 100 7.76 12.42 13.74
CA PHE A 100 7.65 13.87 13.56
C PHE A 100 7.06 14.59 14.79
N SER A 101 6.71 13.84 15.84
CA SER A 101 6.10 14.36 17.06
C SER A 101 7.10 14.50 18.21
N LEU A 102 8.35 14.07 18.01
CA LEU A 102 9.45 14.28 18.95
C LEU A 102 9.93 15.74 18.87
N PRO A 103 10.21 16.40 20.02
CA PRO A 103 10.74 17.76 20.06
C PRO A 103 12.13 17.88 19.43
#